data_AF-Q0WVF0-F1
#
_entry.id   AF-Q0WVF0-F1
#
_cell.length_a   1.000
_cell.length_b   1.000
_cell.length_c   1.000
_cell.angle_alpha   90.00
_cell.angle_beta   90.00
_cell.angle_gamma   90.00
#
_symmetry.space_group_name_H-M   'P 1'
#
loop_
_entity.id
_entity.type
_entity.pdbx_description
1 polymer ?
#
loop_
_entity_poly.entity_id
_entity_poly.type
_entity_poly.pdbx_seq_one_letter_code
_entity_poly.pdbx_strand_id
1 'polypeptide(L)'
;MMASSSLPSFPCLSYFKMPIAALTNSPRTTIPYNLKKGQTRLLHKLPSGLKMEVIEQRKSKSERENPPLVFVHGSYHAAWCWAENWLPFFSSSGFDSYAVSLLGQVNSQMTKILIFRLSRT
;
A
#
# COMPACT_ATOMS: atom_id res chain seq x y z
N MET A 1 -58.09 8.83 -5.40
CA MET A 1 -56.97 9.60 -5.97
C MET A 1 -55.71 8.77 -5.84
N MET A 2 -55.31 8.06 -6.89
CA MET A 2 -54.04 7.33 -6.93
C MET A 2 -53.13 8.05 -7.93
N ALA A 3 -51.97 8.50 -7.46
CA ALA A 3 -50.97 9.16 -8.28
C ALA A 3 -50.06 8.11 -8.91
N SER A 4 -50.04 8.10 -10.24
CA SER A 4 -49.12 7.34 -11.09
C SER A 4 -48.11 8.29 -11.71
N SER A 5 -46.81 8.08 -11.47
CA SER A 5 -45.75 8.59 -12.35
C SER A 5 -44.39 7.93 -12.05
N SER A 6 -44.06 6.94 -12.88
CA SER A 6 -42.75 6.60 -13.46
C SER A 6 -41.45 7.10 -12.82
N LEU A 7 -40.58 6.16 -12.42
CA LEU A 7 -39.13 6.37 -12.22
C LEU A 7 -38.41 6.42 -13.57
N PRO A 8 -37.38 7.27 -13.75
CA PRO A 8 -36.56 7.25 -14.96
C PRO A 8 -35.59 6.06 -14.94
N SER A 9 -35.58 5.30 -16.03
CA SER A 9 -34.60 4.26 -16.33
C SER A 9 -33.25 4.89 -16.63
N PHE A 10 -32.22 4.58 -15.84
CA PHE A 10 -30.84 4.97 -16.14
C PHE A 10 -30.32 4.18 -17.36
N PRO A 11 -29.72 4.85 -18.36
CA PRO A 11 -29.15 4.15 -19.50
C PRO A 11 -27.94 3.31 -19.05
N CYS A 12 -27.95 2.04 -19.46
CA CYS A 12 -26.83 1.11 -19.38
C CYS A 12 -25.61 1.75 -20.04
N LEU A 13 -24.58 2.07 -19.24
CA LEU A 13 -23.36 2.66 -19.75
C LEU A 13 -22.66 1.63 -20.65
N SER A 14 -22.64 1.93 -21.95
CA SER A 14 -21.93 1.16 -22.96
C SER A 14 -20.50 0.91 -22.49
N TYR A 15 -20.13 -0.37 -22.48
CA TYR A 15 -18.80 -0.90 -22.20
C TYR A 15 -17.74 -0.18 -23.06
N PHE A 16 -17.14 0.88 -22.52
CA PHE A 16 -15.94 1.48 -23.08
C PHE A 16 -14.77 0.53 -22.81
N LYS A 17 -14.40 -0.21 -23.86
CA LYS A 17 -13.21 -1.06 -23.90
C LYS A 17 -11.98 -0.14 -23.84
N MET A 18 -11.48 0.12 -22.64
CA MET A 18 -10.21 0.83 -22.50
C MET A 18 -9.08 -0.06 -23.01
N PRO A 19 -8.19 0.45 -23.90
CA PRO A 19 -7.02 -0.31 -24.30
C PRO A 19 -6.12 -0.48 -23.07
N ILE A 20 -5.71 -1.71 -22.78
CA ILE A 20 -4.65 -1.98 -21.82
C ILE A 20 -3.39 -1.32 -22.37
N ALA A 21 -3.01 -0.19 -21.81
CA ALA A 21 -1.66 0.33 -21.95
C ALA A 21 -0.73 -0.64 -21.24
N ALA A 22 -0.14 -1.57 -22.00
CA ALA A 22 1.01 -2.32 -21.55
C ALA A 22 2.14 -1.33 -21.33
N LEU A 23 2.23 -0.80 -20.11
CA LEU A 23 3.35 0.01 -19.67
C LEU A 23 4.57 -0.91 -19.58
N THR A 24 5.31 -1.00 -20.70
CA THR A 24 6.62 -1.64 -20.82
C THR A 24 7.72 -0.87 -20.06
N ASN A 25 7.34 0.22 -19.39
CA ASN A 25 8.24 1.01 -18.56
C ASN A 25 7.90 0.75 -17.10
N SER A 26 8.91 0.27 -16.35
CA SER A 26 8.87 0.17 -14.88
C SER A 26 8.21 1.42 -14.31
N PRO A 27 7.10 1.31 -13.54
CA PRO A 27 6.49 2.48 -12.95
C PRO A 27 7.54 3.13 -12.06
N ARG A 28 7.97 4.33 -12.45
CA ARG A 28 8.80 5.19 -11.60
C ARG A 28 7.90 5.68 -10.47
N THR A 29 7.75 4.85 -9.43
CA THR A 29 7.21 5.27 -8.12
C THR A 29 8.21 6.13 -7.33
N THR A 30 9.26 6.61 -7.99
CA THR A 30 10.29 7.49 -7.42
C THR A 30 9.78 8.93 -7.37
N ILE A 31 8.79 9.21 -6.52
CA ILE A 31 8.81 10.53 -5.88
C ILE A 31 10.03 10.51 -4.95
N PRO A 32 10.99 11.45 -5.08
CA PRO A 32 12.15 11.49 -4.21
C PRO A 32 11.72 11.99 -2.83
N TYR A 33 11.33 11.08 -1.95
CA TYR A 33 11.19 11.37 -0.53
C TYR A 33 12.45 10.90 0.20
N ASN A 34 12.92 11.68 1.17
CA ASN A 34 14.11 11.34 1.94
C ASN A 34 13.76 10.34 3.03
N LEU A 35 14.49 9.22 3.07
CA LEU A 35 14.37 8.24 4.15
C LEU A 35 14.99 8.77 5.43
N LYS A 36 14.40 8.43 6.58
CA LYS A 36 14.95 8.75 7.90
C LYS A 36 16.13 7.83 8.24
N LYS A 37 16.97 8.25 9.19
CA LYS A 37 18.11 7.45 9.69
C LYS A 37 17.65 6.06 10.13
N GLY A 38 18.32 5.02 9.63
CA GLY A 38 17.99 3.62 9.94
C GLY A 38 16.89 3.01 9.09
N GLN A 39 16.34 3.74 8.12
CA GLN A 39 15.40 3.21 7.13
C GLN A 39 16.12 2.76 5.88
N THR A 40 15.69 1.62 5.33
CA THR A 40 16.20 1.09 4.07
C THR A 40 15.05 0.89 3.10
N ARG A 41 15.24 1.32 1.85
CA ARG A 41 14.30 1.07 0.75
C ARG A 41 14.79 -0.11 -0.07
N LEU A 42 13.95 -1.13 -0.16
CA LEU A 42 14.18 -2.39 -0.85
C LEU A 42 13.18 -2.55 -2.00
N LEU A 43 13.58 -3.28 -3.03
CA LEU A 43 12.70 -3.73 -4.10
C LEU A 43 12.63 -5.27 -4.06
N HIS A 44 11.54 -5.79 -3.51
CA HIS A 44 11.30 -7.23 -3.41
C HIS A 44 10.76 -7.78 -4.73
N LYS A 45 11.40 -8.82 -5.27
CA LYS A 45 10.96 -9.48 -6.50
C LYS A 45 9.86 -10.50 -6.18
N LEU A 46 8.65 -10.27 -6.69
CA LEU A 46 7.52 -11.17 -6.57
C LEU A 46 7.69 -12.38 -7.51
N PRO A 47 6.98 -13.51 -7.26
CA PRO A 47 7.00 -14.68 -8.14
C PRO A 47 6.60 -14.37 -9.60
N SER A 48 5.76 -13.35 -9.79
CA SER A 48 5.37 -12.84 -11.12
C SER A 48 6.51 -12.13 -11.88
N GLY A 49 7.67 -11.94 -11.25
CA GLY A 49 8.79 -11.18 -11.79
C GLY A 49 8.70 -9.66 -11.55
N LEU A 50 7.57 -9.16 -11.05
CA LEU A 50 7.40 -7.75 -10.69
C LEU A 50 8.21 -7.38 -9.44
N LYS A 51 8.61 -6.11 -9.32
CA LYS A 51 9.34 -5.59 -8.16
C LYS A 51 8.41 -4.73 -7.30
N MET A 52 8.19 -5.14 -6.06
CA MET A 52 7.41 -4.42 -5.06
C MET A 52 8.36 -3.62 -4.14
N GLU A 53 8.04 -2.35 -3.91
CA GLU A 53 8.80 -1.53 -2.97
C GLU A 53 8.45 -1.86 -1.53
N VAL A 54 9.49 -1.92 -0.70
CA VAL A 54 9.40 -2.08 0.75
C VAL A 54 10.32 -1.07 1.44
N ILE A 55 9.80 -0.33 2.41
CA ILE A 55 10.61 0.47 3.33
C ILE A 55 10.67 -0.30 4.65
N GLU A 56 11.87 -0.64 5.10
CA GLU A 56 12.06 -1.32 6.38
C GLU A 56 12.73 -0.40 7.40
N GLN A 57 12.36 -0.57 8.66
CA GLN A 57 13.05 -0.04 9.81
C GLN A 57 13.14 -1.12 10.89
N ARG A 58 14.37 -1.50 11.21
CA ARG A 58 14.65 -2.52 12.22
C ARG A 58 14.43 -1.98 13.63
N LYS A 59 13.97 -2.84 14.53
CA LYS A 59 13.83 -2.50 15.95
C LYS A 59 15.17 -2.03 16.52
N SER A 60 15.15 -1.00 17.37
CA SER A 60 16.32 -0.73 18.22
C SER A 60 16.48 -1.88 19.21
N LYS A 61 17.73 -2.28 19.50
CA LYS A 61 18.09 -3.38 20.42
C LYS A 61 17.07 -3.50 21.56
N SER A 62 16.25 -4.55 21.51
CA SER A 62 15.24 -4.85 22.51
C SER A 62 15.33 -6.32 22.86
N GLU A 63 15.22 -6.64 24.15
CA GLU A 63 15.26 -8.02 24.64
C GLU A 63 13.98 -8.80 24.35
N ARG A 64 12.93 -8.10 23.90
CA ARG A 64 11.65 -8.69 23.55
C ARG A 64 11.62 -9.07 22.07
N GLU A 65 11.35 -10.33 21.80
CA GLU A 65 11.04 -10.82 20.45
C GLU A 65 9.59 -10.48 20.09
N ASN A 66 9.34 -9.21 19.78
CA ASN A 66 8.09 -8.79 19.19
C ASN A 66 8.03 -9.25 17.72
N PRO A 67 6.88 -9.73 17.23
CA PRO A 67 6.73 -10.02 15.82
C PRO A 67 6.77 -8.76 14.96
N PRO A 68 7.15 -8.92 13.68
CA PRO A 68 7.22 -7.80 12.76
C PRO A 68 5.84 -7.24 12.42
N LEU A 69 5.81 -5.93 12.20
CA LEU A 69 4.64 -5.18 11.76
C LEU A 69 4.77 -4.83 10.29
N VAL A 70 3.69 -5.07 9.53
CA VAL A 70 3.60 -4.69 8.13
C VAL A 70 2.50 -3.63 7.96
N PHE A 71 2.87 -2.50 7.38
CA PHE A 71 2.00 -1.37 7.07
C PHE A 71 1.60 -1.41 5.60
N VAL A 72 0.28 -1.45 5.37
CA VAL A 72 -0.32 -1.39 4.05
C VAL A 72 -1.00 -0.03 3.88
N HIS A 73 -0.67 0.66 2.79
CA HIS A 73 -1.23 1.97 2.49
C HIS A 73 -2.62 1.88 1.83
N GLY A 74 -3.36 3.00 1.90
CA GLY A 74 -4.61 3.20 1.21
C GLY A 74 -4.45 3.69 -0.24
N SER A 75 -5.55 4.10 -0.87
CA SER A 75 -5.52 4.76 -2.19
C SER A 75 -4.68 6.04 -2.18
N TYR A 76 -4.06 6.37 -3.31
CA TYR A 76 -3.27 7.61 -3.52
C TYR A 76 -2.00 7.73 -2.64
N HIS A 77 -1.61 6.67 -1.95
CA HIS A 77 -0.39 6.60 -1.16
C HIS A 77 0.52 5.46 -1.62
N ALA A 78 1.71 5.39 -1.02
CA ALA A 78 2.63 4.26 -1.14
C ALA A 78 3.30 4.03 0.22
N ALA A 79 4.32 3.18 0.31
CA ALA A 79 5.06 2.92 1.55
C ALA A 79 5.55 4.20 2.26
N TRP A 80 5.84 5.26 1.50
CA TRP A 80 6.35 6.53 2.01
C TRP A 80 5.46 7.20 3.07
N CYS A 81 4.13 6.99 3.04
CA CYS A 81 3.23 7.64 4.00
C CYS A 81 3.45 7.14 5.45
N TRP A 82 4.07 5.97 5.60
CA TRP A 82 4.41 5.38 6.90
C TRP A 82 5.82 5.74 7.36
N ALA A 83 6.71 6.06 6.41
CA ALA A 83 8.14 6.26 6.67
C ALA A 83 8.40 7.44 7.60
N GLU A 84 7.56 8.47 7.57
CA GLU A 84 7.83 9.66 8.35
C GLU A 84 7.71 9.42 9.86
N ASN A 85 6.58 8.88 10.33
CA ASN A 85 6.29 8.85 11.77
C ASN A 85 6.08 7.44 12.32
N TRP A 86 5.49 6.55 11.52
CA TRP A 86 5.03 5.25 12.03
C TRP A 86 6.15 4.22 12.09
N LEU A 87 6.98 4.11 11.05
CA LEU A 87 8.12 3.18 11.09
C LEU A 87 9.10 3.54 12.24
N PRO A 88 9.47 4.81 12.47
CA PRO A 88 10.33 5.15 13.60
C PRO A 88 9.68 4.90 14.96
N PHE A 89 8.38 5.18 15.10
CA PHE A 89 7.66 5.01 16.37
C PHE A 89 7.58 3.54 16.81
N PHE A 90 7.22 2.64 15.89
CA PHE A 90 7.09 1.23 16.23
C PHE A 90 8.43 0.53 16.36
N SER A 91 9.43 0.91 15.56
CA SER A 91 10.79 0.38 15.69
C SER A 91 11.49 0.78 16.99
N SER A 92 11.27 2.01 17.47
CA SER A 92 11.75 2.42 18.80
C SER A 92 11.00 1.71 19.93
N SER A 93 9.75 1.32 19.69
CA SER A 93 8.94 0.50 20.60
C SER A 93 9.30 -1.00 20.57
N GLY A 94 10.33 -1.39 19.81
CA GLY A 94 10.84 -2.75 19.76
C GLY A 94 10.19 -3.65 18.70
N PHE A 95 9.55 -3.09 17.66
CA PHE A 95 8.96 -3.86 16.56
C PHE A 95 9.73 -3.67 15.25
N ASP A 96 10.14 -4.77 14.60
CA ASP A 96 10.60 -4.67 13.22
C ASP A 96 9.44 -4.19 12.34
N SER A 97 9.63 -3.09 11.61
CA SER A 97 8.56 -2.37 10.95
C SER A 97 8.80 -2.28 9.45
N TYR A 98 7.80 -2.65 8.65
CA TYR A 98 7.90 -2.73 7.19
C TYR A 98 6.70 -2.05 6.53
N ALA A 99 6.92 -1.17 5.56
CA ALA A 99 5.85 -0.60 4.74
C ALA A 99 6.00 -1.05 3.30
N VAL A 100 4.91 -1.51 2.67
CA VAL A 100 4.92 -2.02 1.28
C VAL A 100 4.18 -1.08 0.36
N SER A 101 4.64 -0.91 -0.89
CA SER A 101 3.90 -0.20 -1.94
C SER A 101 3.22 -1.20 -2.87
N LEU A 102 1.88 -1.23 -2.85
CA LEU A 102 1.09 -2.12 -3.69
C LEU A 102 1.16 -1.70 -5.16
N LEU A 103 1.44 -2.66 -6.04
CA LEU A 103 1.53 -2.45 -7.48
C LEU A 103 0.14 -2.61 -8.11
N GLY A 104 -0.42 -1.51 -8.63
CA GLY A 104 -1.68 -1.50 -9.37
C GLY A 104 -2.88 -1.11 -8.51
N GLN A 105 -3.42 0.07 -8.77
CA GLN A 105 -4.70 0.50 -8.22
C GLN A 105 -5.54 1.09 -9.35
N VAL A 106 -6.28 0.24 -10.02
CA VAL A 106 -7.38 0.69 -10.87
C VAL A 106 -8.56 -0.25 -10.59
N ASN A 107 -9.66 0.36 -10.13
CA ASN A 107 -10.97 -0.23 -9.83
C ASN A 107 -11.19 -0.65 -8.36
N SER A 108 -11.69 0.31 -7.59
CA SER A 108 -12.58 0.19 -6.42
C SER A 108 -12.11 1.02 -5.23
N GLN A 109 -13.11 1.66 -4.61
CA GLN A 109 -12.98 2.78 -3.70
C GLN A 109 -12.49 2.32 -2.32
N MET A 110 -11.67 3.20 -1.69
CA MET A 110 -11.30 3.22 -0.27
C MET A 110 -10.54 1.98 0.25
N THR A 111 -9.21 2.03 0.22
CA THR A 111 -8.36 1.04 0.90
C THR A 111 -7.98 1.52 2.32
N LYS A 112 -8.25 0.68 3.32
CA LYS A 112 -7.99 0.89 4.76
C LYS A 112 -6.50 0.88 5.10
N ILE A 113 -6.12 1.63 6.14
CA ILE A 113 -4.88 1.41 6.90
C ILE A 113 -5.00 0.04 7.57
N LEU A 114 -4.09 -0.88 7.26
CA LEU A 114 -4.06 -2.19 7.91
C LEU A 114 -2.67 -2.46 8.45
N ILE A 115 -2.59 -2.65 9.77
CA ILE A 115 -1.39 -3.07 10.48
C ILE A 115 -1.52 -4.57 10.70
N PHE A 116 -0.68 -5.36 10.04
CA PHE A 116 -0.61 -6.79 10.26
C PHE A 116 0.48 -7.11 11.28
N ARG A 117 0.13 -7.91 12.30
CA ARG A 117 1.09 -8.58 13.19
C ARG A 117 1.42 -9.94 12.59
N LEU A 118 2.64 -10.14 12.13
CA LEU A 118 3.11 -11.43 11.65
C LEU A 118 3.55 -12.30 12.83
N SER A 119 2.65 -13.11 13.39
CA SER A 119 3.04 -14.09 14.41
C SER A 119 3.89 -15.19 13.78
N ARG A 120 5.08 -15.47 14.34
CA ARG A 120 5.81 -16.70 14.02
C ARG A 120 5.06 -17.88 14.66
N THR A 121 4.61 -18.83 13.85
CA THR A 121 4.17 -20.17 14.31
C THR A 121 5.37 -21.08 14.47
#